data_AF-A0AAN8TVD9-F1
#
_entry.id   AF-A0AAN8TVD9-F1
#
_cell.length_a   1.000
_cell.length_b   1.000
_cell.length_c   1.000
_cell.angle_alpha   90.00
_cell.angle_beta   90.00
_cell.angle_gamma   90.00
#
_symmetry.space_group_name_H-M   'P 1'
#
loop_
_entity.id
_entity.type
_entity.pdbx_description
1 polymer ?
#
loop_
_entity_poly.entity_id
_entity_poly.type
_entity_poly.pdbx_seq_one_letter_code
_entity_poly.pdbx_strand_id
1 'polypeptide(L)'
;MAVLRYRKLHERDYCSPFYSLKSFQDAYAISVEPFPYESIWDIPSYVSELKLMSPGSKRTVGRPQLECWKGFADVKFRRSKVTCSRYHQVGHNKKTCSNYPAP
;
A
#
# COMPACT_ATOMS: atom_id res chain seq x y z
N MET A 1 4.23 -18.00 -0.23
CA MET A 1 4.06 -19.20 -1.07
C MET A 1 4.36 -19.02 -2.55
N ALA A 2 3.99 -17.91 -3.21
CA ALA A 2 4.21 -17.73 -4.66
C ALA A 2 5.67 -17.93 -5.12
N VAL A 3 6.64 -17.41 -4.36
CA VAL A 3 8.08 -17.59 -4.64
C VAL A 3 8.53 -19.05 -4.48
N LEU A 4 8.00 -19.79 -3.49
CA LEU A 4 8.32 -21.21 -3.28
C LEU A 4 7.77 -22.07 -4.43
N ARG A 5 6.53 -21.80 -4.88
CA ARG A 5 5.92 -22.45 -6.04
C ARG A 5 6.70 -22.21 -7.32
N TYR A 6 7.12 -20.96 -7.56
CA TYR A 6 7.96 -20.61 -8.72
C TYR A 6 9.29 -21.37 -8.72
N ARG A 7 9.88 -21.58 -7.54
CA ARG A 7 11.14 -22.33 -7.37
C ARG A 7 10.96 -23.83 -7.21
N LYS A 8 9.73 -24.36 -7.32
CA LYS A 8 9.39 -25.77 -7.11
C LYS A 8 9.86 -26.32 -5.75
N LEU A 9 9.86 -25.46 -4.73
CA LEU A 9 10.21 -25.83 -3.36
C LEU A 9 8.95 -26.21 -2.60
N HIS A 10 9.06 -27.21 -1.72
CA HIS A 10 7.93 -27.69 -0.94
C HIS A 10 7.63 -26.73 0.22
N GLU A 11 6.38 -26.26 0.28
CA GLU A 11 5.98 -25.17 1.18
C GLU A 11 6.12 -25.52 2.67
N ARG A 12 5.95 -26.80 3.04
CA ARG A 12 6.01 -27.24 4.44
C ARG A 12 7.41 -27.18 5.03
N ASP A 13 8.45 -27.20 4.20
CA ASP A 13 9.84 -27.21 4.66
C ASP A 13 10.29 -25.79 5.06
N TYR A 14 9.56 -24.77 4.62
CA TYR A 14 9.86 -23.35 4.84
C TYR A 14 8.84 -22.66 5.75
N CYS A 15 7.76 -23.33 6.13
CA CYS A 15 6.78 -22.82 7.08
C CYS A 15 7.04 -23.41 8.47
N SER A 16 7.22 -22.53 9.46
CA SER A 16 7.27 -22.97 10.85
C SER A 16 5.99 -23.73 11.24
N PRO A 17 6.09 -24.79 12.04
CA PRO A 17 4.92 -25.51 12.58
C PRO A 17 3.94 -24.59 13.34
N PHE A 18 4.42 -23.44 13.82
CA PHE A 18 3.59 -22.42 14.46
C PHE A 18 2.45 -21.91 13.56
N TYR A 19 2.68 -21.82 12.24
CA TYR A 19 1.68 -21.34 11.28
C TYR A 19 0.80 -22.47 10.72
N SER A 20 0.58 -23.55 11.49
CA SER A 20 -0.34 -24.61 11.11
C SER A 20 -1.79 -24.26 11.48
N LEU A 21 -2.75 -24.81 10.74
CA LEU A 21 -4.19 -24.65 11.04
C LEU A 21 -4.51 -25.13 12.46
N LYS A 22 -3.88 -26.22 12.90
CA LYS A 22 -4.03 -26.77 14.25
C LYS A 22 -3.57 -25.76 15.30
N SER A 23 -2.38 -25.19 15.13
CA SER A 23 -1.85 -24.16 16.04
C SER A 23 -2.77 -22.93 16.11
N PHE A 24 -3.37 -22.54 14.99
CA PHE A 24 -4.34 -21.46 14.96
C PHE A 24 -5.62 -21.82 15.73
N GLN A 25 -6.17 -23.01 15.50
CA GLN A 25 -7.34 -23.50 16.24
C GLN A 25 -7.05 -23.56 17.74
N ASP A 26 -5.90 -24.10 18.14
CA ASP A 26 -5.49 -24.22 19.54
C ASP A 26 -5.33 -22.82 20.19
N ALA A 27 -4.74 -21.86 19.48
CA ALA A 27 -4.55 -20.49 19.97
C ALA A 27 -5.88 -19.75 20.21
N TYR A 28 -6.89 -20.03 19.40
CA TYR A 28 -8.22 -19.44 19.49
C TYR A 28 -9.28 -20.40 20.06
N ALA A 29 -8.86 -21.54 20.65
CA ALA A 29 -9.77 -22.52 21.24
C ALA A 29 -10.42 -22.01 22.52
N ILE A 30 -9.87 -20.94 23.10
CA ILE A 30 -10.42 -20.29 24.30
C ILE A 30 -11.82 -19.76 23.96
N SER A 31 -12.82 -20.25 24.67
CA SER A 31 -14.18 -19.73 24.60
C SER A 31 -14.20 -18.29 25.11
N VAL A 32 -14.55 -17.35 24.25
CA VAL A 32 -14.91 -16.00 24.67
C VAL A 32 -16.33 -16.07 25.20
N GLU A 33 -16.51 -15.86 26.50
CA GLU A 33 -17.84 -15.74 27.08
C GLU A 33 -18.55 -14.54 26.43
N PRO A 34 -19.80 -14.70 25.97
CA PRO A 34 -20.54 -13.56 25.42
C PRO A 34 -20.64 -12.49 26.50
N PHE A 35 -20.41 -11.24 26.10
CA PHE A 35 -20.62 -10.13 27.01
C PHE A 35 -22.08 -10.15 27.49
N PRO A 36 -22.35 -9.91 28.79
CA PRO A 36 -23.71 -9.87 29.27
C PRO A 36 -24.53 -8.83 28.49
N TYR A 37 -25.84 -8.99 28.42
CA TYR A 37 -26.70 -7.99 27.81
C TYR A 37 -26.65 -6.67 28.60
N GLU A 38 -26.83 -5.53 27.92
CA GLU A 38 -26.75 -4.19 28.53
C GLU A 38 -27.64 -4.04 29.78
N SER A 39 -28.80 -4.70 29.82
CA SER A 39 -29.71 -4.65 30.98
C SER A 39 -29.17 -5.34 32.24
N ILE A 40 -28.09 -6.11 32.16
CA ILE A 40 -27.46 -6.81 33.30
C ILE A 40 -26.23 -6.03 33.78
N TRP A 41 -25.79 -4.99 33.06
CA TRP A 41 -24.60 -4.25 33.45
C TRP A 41 -24.90 -3.38 34.68
N ASP A 42 -24.15 -3.64 35.76
CA ASP A 42 -24.11 -2.73 36.89
C ASP A 42 -23.12 -1.60 36.57
N ILE A 43 -23.65 -0.45 36.11
CA ILE A 43 -22.86 0.72 35.76
C ILE A 43 -22.69 1.57 37.02
N PRO A 44 -21.47 1.70 37.57
CA PRO A 44 -21.24 2.51 38.76
C PRO A 44 -21.64 3.98 38.55
N SER A 45 -22.17 4.63 39.59
CA SER A 45 -22.65 6.02 39.51
C SER A 45 -21.58 6.98 39.00
N TYR A 46 -20.31 6.79 39.38
CA TYR A 46 -19.20 7.63 38.93
C TYR A 46 -18.95 7.58 37.42
N VAL A 47 -19.30 6.48 36.74
CA VAL A 47 -19.20 6.35 35.28
C VAL A 47 -20.35 7.08 34.60
N SER A 48 -21.55 6.96 35.15
CA SER A 48 -22.75 7.65 34.67
C SER A 48 -22.66 9.18 34.85
N GLU A 49 -21.99 9.62 35.90
CA GLU A 49 -21.72 11.05 36.19
C GLU A 49 -20.53 11.60 35.41
N LEU A 50 -19.71 10.75 34.81
CA LEU A 50 -18.52 11.16 34.06
C LEU A 50 -18.95 11.84 32.75
N LYS A 51 -18.95 13.17 32.75
CA LYS A 51 -19.10 13.97 31.53
C LYS A 51 -17.84 13.87 30.68
N LEU A 52 -17.74 12.81 29.87
CA LEU A 52 -16.69 12.67 28.88
C LEU A 52 -16.83 13.81 27.86
N MET A 53 -15.78 14.62 27.74
CA MET A 53 -15.71 15.57 26.63
C MET A 53 -15.61 14.78 25.33
N SER A 54 -16.44 15.13 24.35
CA SER A 54 -16.28 14.63 23.00
C SER A 54 -14.83 14.85 22.57
N PRO A 55 -14.21 13.87 21.88
CA PRO A 55 -12.89 14.11 21.29
C PRO A 55 -12.94 15.39 20.47
N GLY A 56 -11.87 16.18 20.52
CA GLY A 56 -11.74 17.41 19.76
C GLY A 56 -12.10 17.19 18.29
N SER A 57 -12.47 18.27 17.58
CA SER A 57 -12.89 18.19 16.18
C SER A 57 -11.92 17.32 15.37
N LYS A 58 -12.50 16.47 14.51
CA LYS A 58 -11.71 15.64 13.60
C LYS A 58 -10.77 16.57 12.84
N ARG A 59 -9.47 16.27 12.86
CA ARG A 59 -8.54 16.89 11.91
C ARG A 59 -9.15 16.75 10.52
N THR A 60 -9.15 17.83 9.75
CA THR A 60 -9.64 17.81 8.37
C THR A 60 -9.03 16.63 7.64
N VAL A 61 -9.84 15.95 6.82
CA VAL A 61 -9.38 14.86 5.95
C VAL A 61 -8.27 15.42 5.07
N GLY A 62 -7.04 15.10 5.43
CA GLY A 62 -5.85 15.63 4.80
C GLY A 62 -4.62 15.15 5.54
N ARG A 63 -3.72 14.49 4.80
CA ARG A 63 -2.36 14.27 5.28
C ARG A 63 -1.73 15.66 5.46
N PRO A 64 -1.15 16.01 6.61
CA PRO A 64 -0.24 17.15 6.66
C PRO A 64 0.75 16.94 5.52
N GLN A 65 0.85 17.92 4.61
CA GLN A 65 1.87 17.91 3.57
C GLN A 65 3.23 18.06 4.26
N LEU A 66 3.73 16.98 4.86
CA LEU A 66 5.16 16.77 4.93
C LEU A 66 5.61 16.87 3.48
N GLU A 67 6.43 17.87 3.17
CA GLU A 67 7.04 18.03 1.85
C GLU A 67 7.58 16.67 1.42
N CYS A 68 6.82 15.96 0.59
CA CYS A 68 7.25 14.67 0.09
C CYS A 68 8.38 14.98 -0.86
N TRP A 69 9.58 14.50 -0.51
CA TRP A 69 10.71 14.50 -1.41
C TRP A 69 10.25 13.86 -2.72
N LYS A 70 10.22 14.66 -3.79
CA LYS A 70 9.77 14.23 -5.11
C LYS A 70 10.56 13.00 -5.51
N GLY A 71 9.85 11.91 -5.81
CA GLY A 71 10.50 10.69 -6.30
C GLY A 71 11.13 10.95 -7.67
N PHE A 72 12.03 10.07 -8.10
CA PHE A 72 12.64 10.14 -9.43
C PHE A 72 11.60 10.28 -10.57
N ALA A 73 10.42 9.69 -10.41
CA ALA A 73 9.31 9.80 -11.36
C ALA A 73 8.60 11.18 -11.37
N ASP A 74 8.70 11.95 -10.29
CA ASP A 74 8.12 13.28 -10.15
C ASP A 74 9.05 14.38 -10.68
N VAL A 75 10.32 14.05 -10.92
CA VAL A 75 11.30 14.94 -11.52
C VAL A 75 11.12 14.92 -13.04
N LYS A 76 10.65 16.03 -13.61
CA LYS A 76 10.65 16.23 -15.07
C LYS A 76 12.11 16.38 -15.55
N PHE A 77 12.77 15.27 -15.87
CA PHE A 77 14.05 15.32 -16.55
C PHE A 77 13.92 16.03 -17.89
N ARG A 78 14.90 16.87 -18.23
CA ARG A 78 14.98 17.46 -19.57
C ARG A 78 15.10 16.31 -20.57
N ARG A 79 14.04 16.06 -21.34
CA ARG A 79 14.07 15.08 -22.43
C ARG A 79 15.15 15.52 -23.42
N SER A 80 16.06 14.61 -23.77
CA SER A 80 17.06 14.87 -24.81
C SER A 80 16.35 15.23 -26.11
N LYS A 81 16.85 16.27 -26.80
CA LYS A 81 16.31 16.66 -28.10
C LYS A 81 16.54 15.52 -29.10
N VAL A 82 15.49 15.12 -29.81
CA VAL A 82 15.57 14.05 -30.83
C VAL A 82 16.35 14.60 -32.04
N THR A 83 17.41 13.92 -32.44
CA THR A 83 18.25 14.26 -33.60
C THR A 83 18.14 13.19 -34.69
N CYS A 84 18.07 13.63 -35.95
CA CYS A 84 18.04 12.74 -37.10
C CYS A 84 19.44 12.21 -37.37
N SER A 85 19.65 10.90 -37.35
CA SER A 85 20.98 10.33 -37.63
C SER A 85 21.43 10.47 -39.09
N ARG A 86 20.55 10.90 -40.01
CA ARG A 86 20.84 11.05 -41.44
C ARG A 86 21.30 12.46 -41.81
N TYR A 87 20.69 13.48 -41.18
CA TYR A 87 20.96 14.89 -41.49
C TYR A 87 21.41 15.70 -40.26
N HIS A 88 21.54 15.04 -39.10
CA HIS A 88 21.88 15.64 -37.80
C HIS A 88 20.96 16.78 -37.35
N GLN A 89 19.80 16.92 -37.99
CA GLN A 89 18.80 17.94 -37.65
C GLN A 89 17.99 17.54 -36.42
N VAL A 90 17.71 18.52 -35.57
CA VAL A 90 16.91 18.35 -34.36
C VAL A 90 15.42 18.44 -34.70
N GLY A 91 14.60 17.60 -34.07
CA GLY A 91 13.13 17.67 -34.16
C GLY A 91 12.47 16.46 -34.80
N HIS A 92 13.22 15.58 -35.46
CA HIS A 92 12.70 14.33 -36.02
C HIS A 92 13.74 13.21 -35.94
N ASN A 93 13.30 11.95 -36.02
CA ASN A 93 14.20 10.79 -36.05
C ASN A 93 14.38 10.29 -37.49
N LYS A 94 15.32 9.36 -37.71
CA LYS A 94 15.58 8.79 -39.05
C LYS A 94 14.33 8.22 -39.73
N LYS A 95 13.39 7.65 -38.97
CA LYS A 95 12.17 7.01 -39.48
C LYS A 95 11.13 8.02 -39.98
N THR A 96 11.07 9.20 -39.37
CA THR A 96 10.12 10.27 -39.71
C THR A 96 10.77 11.38 -40.55
N CYS A 97 11.90 11.09 -41.19
CA CYS A 97 12.61 12.06 -42.00
C CYS A 97 11.97 12.16 -43.40
N SER A 98 11.35 13.31 -43.70
CA SER A 98 10.59 13.53 -44.94
C SER A 98 11.43 13.70 -46.22
N ASN A 99 12.75 13.53 -46.17
CA ASN A 99 13.59 13.53 -47.37
C ASN A 99 13.61 12.15 -48.02
N TYR A 100 12.48 11.81 -48.66
CA TYR A 100 12.51 10.93 -49.84
C TYR A 100 13.29 11.69 -50.92
N PRO A 101 14.31 11.12 -51.59
CA PRO A 101 14.80 11.76 -52.81
C PRO A 101 13.60 11.82 -53.76
N ALA A 102 13.24 13.01 -54.24
CA ALA A 102 12.30 13.11 -55.34
C ALA A 102 12.84 12.25 -56.50
N PRO A 103 11.97 11.50 -57.20
CA PRO A 103 12.38 10.71 -58.36
C PRO A 103 13.02 11.57 -59.45
#